data_AF-A0A539EDS9-F1
#
_entry.id   AF-A0A539EDS9-F1
#
_cell.length_a   1.000
_cell.length_b   1.000
_cell.length_c   1.000
_cell.angle_alpha   90.00
_cell.angle_beta   90.00
_cell.angle_gamma   90.00
#
_symmetry.space_group_name_H-M   'P 1'
#
loop_
_entity.id
_entity.type
_entity.pdbx_description
1 polymer ?
#
loop_
_entity_poly.entity_id
_entity_poly.type
_entity_poly.pdbx_seq_one_letter_code
_entity_poly.pdbx_strand_id
1 'polypeptide(L)' 'MQAEFKTYPRYRVSSQSGPDHRKIFTVDVSVRGKKLGEGRGSNKKRAEQSAARDALESLNVLSQAPDTLNQPTSA' A
#
# COMPACT_ATOMS: atom_id res chain seq x y z
N MET A 1 14.96 26.96 2.34
CA MET A 1 14.99 25.59 2.91
C MET A 1 14.07 24.72 2.09
N GLN A 2 14.64 23.86 1.25
CA GLN A 2 13.87 22.97 0.39
C GLN A 2 13.52 21.69 1.16
N ALA A 3 12.24 21.39 1.27
CA ALA A 3 11.70 20.04 1.18
C ALA A 3 10.17 20.16 1.22
N GLU A 4 9.60 20.43 0.04
CA GLU A 4 8.20 20.15 -0.30
C GLU A 4 7.74 18.83 0.34
N PHE A 5 6.50 18.82 0.81
CA PHE A 5 5.83 17.71 1.49
C PHE A 5 5.80 16.42 0.63
N LYS A 6 6.94 15.74 0.52
CA LYS A 6 7.06 14.40 -0.05
C LYS A 6 6.31 13.47 0.88
N THR A 7 5.13 13.06 0.46
CA THR A 7 4.40 12.04 1.21
C THR A 7 5.13 10.71 1.01
N TYR A 8 5.93 10.31 2.00
CA TYR A 8 6.67 9.06 1.96
C TYR A 8 5.72 7.86 2.17
N PRO A 9 5.82 6.79 1.36
CA PRO A 9 5.13 5.54 1.62
C PRO A 9 5.67 4.87 2.89
N ARG A 10 4.76 4.46 3.77
CA ARG A 10 5.06 3.71 4.99
C ARG A 10 4.78 2.24 4.76
N TYR A 11 5.81 1.42 4.92
CA TYR A 11 5.75 -0.03 4.83
C TYR A 11 5.64 -0.62 6.24
N ARG A 12 4.70 -1.55 6.44
CA ARG A 12 4.53 -2.24 7.72
C ARG A 12 4.26 -3.72 7.49
N VAL A 13 4.98 -4.59 8.19
CA VAL A 13 4.63 -6.01 8.25
C VAL A 13 3.38 -6.15 9.11
N SER A 14 2.27 -6.57 8.52
CA SER A 14 0.99 -6.75 9.20
C SER A 14 0.74 -8.17 9.67
N SER A 15 1.35 -9.16 9.02
CA SER A 15 1.19 -10.55 9.41
C SER A 15 2.40 -11.40 9.03
N GLN A 16 2.61 -12.47 9.80
CA GLN A 16 3.59 -13.51 9.53
C GLN A 16 2.98 -14.85 9.91
N SER A 17 2.77 -15.71 8.92
CA SER A 17 2.01 -16.95 9.09
C SER A 17 2.67 -18.10 8.33
N GLY A 18 2.47 -19.33 8.80
CA GLY A 18 2.92 -20.55 8.11
C GLY A 18 4.07 -21.28 8.82
N PRO A 19 4.30 -22.55 8.44
CA PRO A 19 5.33 -23.41 9.03
C PRO A 19 6.73 -22.90 8.65
N ASP A 20 7.78 -23.30 9.38
CA ASP A 20 9.13 -22.74 9.20
C ASP A 20 9.67 -22.81 7.77
N HIS A 21 9.30 -23.84 7.01
CA HIS A 21 9.69 -24.03 5.61
C HIS A 21 8.77 -23.31 4.61
N ARG A 22 7.66 -22.71 5.05
CA ARG A 22 6.70 -21.92 4.24
C ARG A 22 6.16 -20.71 5.03
N LYS A 23 7.03 -19.97 5.70
CA LYS A 23 6.63 -18.67 6.29
C LYS A 23 6.21 -17.72 5.18
N ILE A 24 5.05 -17.12 5.35
CA ILE A 24 4.50 -16.05 4.53
C ILE A 24 4.52 -14.79 5.39
N PHE A 25 5.12 -13.74 4.84
CA PHE A 25 5.14 -12.40 5.38
C PHE A 25 4.14 -11.57 4.59
N THR A 26 3.31 -10.81 5.29
CA THR A 26 2.37 -9.84 4.70
C THR A 26 2.86 -8.44 5.07
N VAL A 27 3.00 -7.58 4.07
CA VAL A 27 3.43 -6.19 4.18
C VAL A 27 2.38 -5.29 3.57
N ASP A 28 2.01 -4.24 4.30
CA ASP A 28 1.12 -3.19 3.84
C ASP A 28 1.89 -1.92 3.53
N VAL A 29 1.47 -1.23 2.47
CA VAL A 29 1.96 0.10 2.08
C VAL A 29 0.87 1.11 2.29
N SER A 30 1.19 2.21 2.97
CA SER A 30 0.25 3.30 3.21
C SER A 30 0.88 4.66 2.94
N VAL A 31 0.11 5.59 2.36
CA VAL A 31 0.52 6.95 2.01
C VAL A 31 -0.59 7.89 2.51
N ARG A 32 -0.23 8.94 3.25
CA ARG A 32 -1.19 9.82 3.98
C ARG A 32 -2.19 9.06 4.86
N GLY A 33 -1.80 7.93 5.43
CA GLY A 33 -2.70 7.10 6.26
C GLY A 33 -3.72 6.27 5.48
N LYS A 34 -3.75 6.35 4.15
CA LYS A 34 -4.52 5.45 3.29
C LYS A 34 -3.65 4.27 2.89
N LYS A 35 -4.14 3.04 3.11
CA LYS A 35 -3.51 1.82 2.59
C LYS A 35 -3.63 1.85 1.07
N LEU A 36 -2.49 1.84 0.39
CA LEU A 36 -2.39 1.82 -1.05
C LEU A 36 -2.17 0.42 -1.62
N GLY A 37 -1.58 -0.49 -0.84
CA GLY A 37 -1.35 -1.84 -1.32
C GLY A 37 -0.98 -2.81 -0.22
N GLU A 38 -1.13 -4.09 -0.52
CA GLU A 38 -0.73 -5.22 0.31
C GLU A 38 0.10 -6.21 -0.52
N GLY A 39 1.15 -6.75 0.07
CA GLY A 39 2.00 -7.74 -0.57
C GLY A 39 2.32 -8.89 0.36
N ARG A 40 2.38 -10.08 -0.22
CA ARG A 40 2.73 -11.31 0.50
C ARG A 40 3.96 -11.96 -0.12
N GLY A 41 4.80 -12.57 0.70
CA GLY A 41 6.01 -13.23 0.21
C GLY A 41 6.62 -14.20 1.20
N SER A 42 7.47 -15.11 0.71
CA SER A 42 8.19 -16.07 1.55
C SER A 42 9.24 -15.42 2.47
N ASN A 43 9.51 -14.13 2.27
CA ASN A 43 10.37 -13.32 3.11
C ASN A 43 9.89 -11.86 3.07
N LYS A 44 10.40 -11.04 4.01
CA LYS A 44 10.03 -9.62 4.13
C LYS A 44 10.27 -8.84 2.83
N LYS A 45 11.40 -9.06 2.15
CA LYS A 45 11.74 -8.35 0.90
C LYS A 45 10.74 -8.64 -0.22
N ARG A 46 10.35 -9.90 -0.41
CA ARG A 46 9.34 -10.27 -1.43
C ARG A 46 7.98 -9.69 -1.09
N ALA A 47 7.58 -9.74 0.18
CA ALA A 47 6.32 -9.15 0.62
C ALA A 47 6.31 -7.63 0.37
N GLU A 48 7.39 -6.93 0.72
CA GLU A 48 7.55 -5.50 0.48
C GLU A 48 7.54 -5.14 -1.00
N GLN A 49 8.23 -5.93 -1.84
CA GLN A 49 8.27 -5.70 -3.28
C GLN A 49 6.92 -5.97 -3.95
N SER A 50 6.16 -6.95 -3.44
CA SER A 50 4.78 -7.20 -3.87
C SER A 50 3.87 -6.04 -3.45
N ALA A 51 4.02 -5.53 -2.22
CA ALA A 51 3.20 -4.46 -1.70
C ALA A 51 3.49 -3.13 -2.40
N ALA A 52 4.74 -2.89 -2.78
CA ALA A 52 5.15 -1.74 -3.59
C ALA A 52 4.55 -1.80 -5.01
N ARG A 53 4.50 -2.97 -5.65
CA ARG A 53 3.84 -3.15 -6.95
C ARG A 53 2.35 -2.84 -6.88
N ASP A 54 1.67 -3.43 -5.90
CA ASP A 54 0.24 -3.22 -5.66
C ASP A 54 -0.07 -1.75 -5.34
N ALA A 55 0.78 -1.10 -4.55
CA ALA A 55 0.68 0.32 -4.25
C ALA A 55 0.95 1.21 -5.48
N LEU A 56 1.87 0.84 -6.37
CA LEU A 56 2.14 1.56 -7.61
C LEU A 56 0.97 1.44 -8.59
N GLU A 57 0.38 0.26 -8.74
CA GLU A 57 -0.84 0.07 -9.54
C GLU A 57 -1.99 0.91 -8.96
N SER A 58 -2.20 0.83 -7.65
CA SER A 58 -3.24 1.62 -6.98
C SER A 58 -2.98 3.13 -7.10
N LEU A 59 -1.74 3.59 -7.02
CA LEU A 59 -1.37 4.99 -7.28
C LEU A 59 -1.64 5.39 -8.71
N ASN A 60 -1.33 4.53 -9.68
CA ASN A 60 -1.58 4.80 -11.09
C ASN A 60 -3.09 4.91 -11.38
N VAL A 61 -3.90 4.08 -10.72
CA VAL A 61 -5.37 4.17 -10.76
C VAL A 61 -5.90 5.41 -10.03
N LEU A 62 -5.34 5.77 -8.86
CA LEU A 62 -5.72 6.96 -8.11
C LEU A 62 -5.28 8.28 -8.78
N SER A 63 -4.21 8.25 -9.57
CA SER A 63 -3.78 9.38 -10.41
C SER A 63 -4.76 9.65 -11.56
N GLN A 64 -5.64 8.69 -11.87
CA GLN A 64 -6.69 8.79 -12.88
C GLN A 64 -8.11 8.77 -12.28
N ALA A 65 -8.27 8.71 -10.96
CA ALA A 65 -9.58 8.78 -10.36
C ALA A 65 -9.98 10.25 -10.14
N PRO A 66 -11.02 10.76 -10.83
CA PRO A 66 -11.58 12.07 -10.49
C PRO A 66 -12.06 12.03 -9.04
N ASP A 67 -11.77 13.09 -8.30
CA ASP A 67 -12.36 13.44 -7.01
C ASP A 67 -13.86 13.11 -7.02
N THR A 68 -14.23 11.91 -6.59
CA THR A 68 -15.63 11.54 -6.35
C THR A 68 -15.98 11.89 -4.91
N LEU A 69 -15.69 13.14 -4.55
CA LEU A 69 -16.24 13.85 -3.42
C LEU A 69 -17.21 14.91 -3.94
N ASN A 70 -18.17 14.46 -4.74
CA ASN A 70 -19.49 15.08 -4.78
C ASN A 70 -20.51 13.98 -5.00
N GLN A 71 -20.80 13.24 -3.93
CA GLN A 71 -22.09 12.56 -3.88
C GLN A 71 -23.12 13.67 -3.70
N PRO A 72 -24.04 13.91 -4.66
CA PRO A 72 -25.22 14.67 -4.33
C PRO A 72 -25.93 13.90 -3.21
N THR A 73 -26.06 14.54 -2.05
CA THR A 73 -27.05 14.13 -1.07
C THR A 73 -28.39 14.19 -1.80
N SER A 74 -28.92 13.03 -2.17
CA SER A 74 -30.19 12.92 -2.87
C SER A 74 -31.20 12.28 -1.91
N ALA A 75 -32.29 13.03 -1.73
CA ALA A 75 -33.50 12.83 -0.91
C ALA A 75 -33.39 13.22 0.57
#